data_AF-A0A957P7V9-F1
#
_entry.id   AF-A0A957P7V9-F1
#
_cell.length_a   1.000
_cell.length_b   1.000
_cell.length_c   1.000
_cell.angle_alpha   90.00
_cell.angle_beta   90.00
_cell.angle_gamma   90.00
#
_symmetry.space_group_name_H-M   'P 1'
#
loop_
_entity.id
_entity.type
_entity.pdbx_description
1 polymer ?
#
loop_
_entity_poly.entity_id
_entity_poly.type
_entity_poly.pdbx_seq_one_letter_code
_entity_poly.pdbx_strand_id
1 'polypeptide(L)'
;MLGHFTGQGELCVRYNGDVVADLPMHFLHDGIPQRHLDAVWQAPAASESAPPTPADLNATLLTLLAHPNVASKEEIIRQYDHEVRGGTLVRPLTGPQMDGPADAALLKPLGTWQHDKAFTLSVGINPLLGRRDPYAMAVSAVDEAFRNAVAVGADPTQIAILDNFCW
;
A
#
# COMPACT_ATOMS: atom_id res chain seq x y z
N MET A 1 9.97 3.05 -37.18
CA MET A 1 10.92 3.46 -36.12
C MET A 1 10.50 4.85 -35.65
N LEU A 2 10.24 5.07 -34.36
CA LEU A 2 9.68 6.34 -33.83
C LEU A 2 10.74 7.35 -33.37
N GLY A 3 12.01 6.93 -33.25
CA GLY A 3 13.12 7.76 -32.81
C GLY A 3 14.40 6.95 -32.65
N HIS A 4 15.49 7.61 -32.27
CA HIS A 4 16.77 6.99 -31.93
C HIS A 4 17.50 7.83 -30.86
N PHE A 5 18.38 7.21 -30.09
CA PHE A 5 19.21 7.92 -29.12
C PHE A 5 20.43 8.52 -29.82
N THR A 6 20.65 9.82 -29.62
CA THR A 6 21.80 10.55 -30.19
C THR A 6 22.96 10.68 -29.20
N GLY A 7 22.70 10.55 -27.89
CA GLY A 7 23.69 10.75 -26.82
C GLY A 7 24.08 12.21 -26.58
N GLN A 8 23.42 13.17 -27.24
CA GLN A 8 23.77 14.60 -27.19
C GLN A 8 23.07 15.36 -26.05
N GLY A 9 22.18 14.72 -25.29
CA GLY A 9 21.45 15.36 -24.19
C GLY A 9 20.36 16.33 -24.65
N GLU A 10 19.84 16.14 -25.87
CA GLU A 10 18.79 16.98 -26.47
C GLU A 10 17.58 16.14 -26.89
N LEU A 11 16.38 16.71 -26.70
CA LEU A 11 15.13 16.20 -27.23
C LEU A 11 14.80 16.95 -28.52
N CYS A 12 14.96 16.28 -29.66
CA CYS A 12 14.50 16.79 -30.97
C CYS A 12 13.26 16.00 -31.42
N VAL A 13 12.11 16.67 -31.49
CA VAL A 13 10.86 16.11 -31.99
C VAL A 13 10.60 16.65 -33.39
N ARG A 14 10.30 15.76 -34.34
CA ARG A 14 9.98 16.11 -35.73
C ARG A 14 8.58 15.67 -36.11
N TYR A 15 7.89 16.49 -36.88
CA TYR A 15 6.62 16.16 -37.52
C TYR A 15 6.72 16.42 -39.02
N ASN A 16 6.46 15.40 -39.85
CA ASN A 16 6.62 15.46 -41.31
C ASN A 16 8.00 15.98 -41.79
N GLY A 17 9.05 15.73 -41.01
CA GLY A 17 10.43 16.15 -41.30
C GLY A 17 10.84 17.48 -40.64
N ASP A 18 9.87 18.31 -40.29
CA ASP A 18 10.09 19.61 -39.65
C ASP A 18 10.31 19.45 -38.15
N VAL A 19 11.27 20.19 -37.59
CA VAL A 19 11.53 20.21 -36.15
C VAL A 19 10.43 21.01 -35.45
N VAL A 20 9.69 20.37 -34.55
CA VAL A 20 8.58 20.97 -33.79
C VAL A 20 8.91 21.18 -32.30
N ALA A 21 9.93 20.50 -31.77
CA ALA A 21 10.51 20.79 -30.47
C ALA A 21 12.01 20.47 -30.49
N ASP A 22 12.81 21.35 -29.89
CA ASP A 22 14.25 21.17 -29.74
C ASP A 22 14.66 21.76 -28.39
N LEU A 23 14.91 20.89 -27.41
CA LEU A 23 15.08 21.26 -26.01
C LEU A 23 16.21 20.46 -25.36
N PRO A 24 17.08 21.10 -24.56
CA PRO A 24 18.02 20.37 -23.72
C PRO A 24 17.30 19.50 -22.69
N MET A 25 17.74 18.24 -22.51
CA MET A 25 17.16 17.31 -21.55
C MET A 25 17.27 17.82 -20.10
N HIS A 26 18.34 18.55 -19.77
CA HIS A 26 18.49 19.20 -18.46
C HIS A 26 17.34 20.18 -18.18
N PHE A 27 16.91 20.98 -19.16
CA PHE A 27 15.77 21.88 -18.96
C PHE A 27 14.46 21.11 -18.76
N LEU A 28 14.26 20.01 -19.48
CA LEU A 28 13.05 19.20 -19.35
C LEU A 28 12.94 18.51 -17.98
N HIS A 29 14.08 18.04 -17.45
CA HIS A 29 14.12 17.32 -16.17
C HIS A 29 14.27 18.25 -14.96
N ASP A 30 15.10 19.27 -15.05
CA ASP A 30 15.53 20.10 -13.92
C ASP A 30 15.13 21.58 -14.08
N GLY A 31 14.39 21.95 -15.14
CA GLY A 31 14.02 23.33 -15.43
C GLY A 31 12.91 23.90 -14.54
N ILE A 32 12.18 23.05 -13.80
CA ILE A 32 11.15 23.49 -12.85
C ILE A 32 11.78 23.59 -11.46
N PRO A 33 11.84 24.80 -10.85
CA PRO A 33 12.34 24.94 -9.49
C PRO A 33 11.51 24.13 -8.49
N GLN A 34 12.19 23.58 -7.49
CA GLN A 34 11.51 22.89 -6.38
C GLN A 34 10.60 23.88 -5.64
N ARG A 35 9.34 23.47 -5.42
CA ARG A 35 8.38 24.25 -4.63
C ARG A 35 8.72 24.12 -3.16
N HIS A 36 8.81 25.25 -2.47
CA HIS A 36 8.81 25.31 -1.01
C HIS A 36 7.41 25.72 -0.55
N LEU A 37 6.82 24.92 0.34
CA LEU A 37 5.48 25.14 0.87
C LEU A 37 5.56 25.28 2.38
N ASP A 38 4.94 26.32 2.92
CA ASP A 38 4.78 26.49 4.36
C ASP A 38 3.55 25.70 4.83
N ALA A 39 3.75 24.74 5.74
CA ALA A 39 2.69 23.93 6.30
C ALA A 39 2.45 24.28 7.77
N VAL A 40 1.18 24.39 8.16
CA VAL A 40 0.75 24.58 9.54
C VAL A 40 -0.19 23.44 9.91
N TRP A 41 0.17 22.66 10.92
CA TRP A 41 -0.71 21.67 11.50
C TRP A 41 -1.39 22.22 12.76
N GLN A 42 -2.71 22.08 12.83
CA GLN A 42 -3.50 22.42 14.00
C GLN A 42 -4.04 21.13 14.59
N ALA A 43 -3.56 20.78 15.78
CA ALA A 43 -4.05 19.61 16.50
C ALA A 43 -5.56 19.76 16.77
N PRO A 44 -6.38 18.73 16.49
CA PRO A 44 -7.77 18.72 16.92
C PRO A 44 -7.87 18.88 18.43
N ALA A 45 -8.92 19.54 18.90
CA ALA A 45 -9.17 19.66 20.33
C ALA A 45 -9.21 18.27 20.98
N ALA A 46 -8.48 18.12 22.09
CA ALA A 46 -8.49 16.86 22.84
C ALA A 46 -9.89 16.61 23.40
N SER A 47 -10.44 15.42 23.14
CA SER A 47 -11.60 14.93 23.88
C SER A 47 -11.09 14.36 25.21
N GLU A 48 -11.24 15.11 26.30
CA GLU A 48 -10.79 14.69 27.63
C GLU A 48 -11.61 13.51 28.21
N SER A 49 -12.80 13.22 27.66
CA SER A 49 -13.62 12.10 28.12
C SER A 49 -13.29 10.82 27.37
N ALA A 50 -12.95 9.76 28.12
CA ALA A 50 -13.05 8.40 27.60
C ALA A 50 -14.48 8.14 27.09
N PRO A 51 -14.65 7.35 26.01
CA PRO A 51 -15.98 6.96 25.59
C PRO A 51 -16.67 6.21 26.73
N PRO A 52 -17.98 6.42 26.95
CA PRO A 52 -18.69 5.72 28.00
C PRO A 52 -18.65 4.21 27.73
N THR A 53 -18.51 3.41 28.79
CA THR A 53 -18.61 1.96 28.68
C THR A 53 -20.01 1.60 28.16
N PRO A 54 -20.14 0.82 27.09
CA PRO A 54 -21.44 0.40 26.60
C PRO A 54 -22.18 -0.43 27.65
N ALA A 55 -23.48 -0.19 27.79
CA ALA A 55 -24.33 -0.97 28.69
C ALA A 55 -24.48 -2.44 28.26
N ASP A 56 -24.37 -2.72 26.95
CA ASP A 56 -24.43 -4.06 26.37
C ASP A 56 -23.25 -4.27 25.42
N LEU A 57 -22.28 -5.07 25.88
CA LEU A 57 -21.09 -5.42 25.12
C LEU A 57 -21.38 -6.40 23.98
N ASN A 58 -22.42 -7.24 24.10
CA ASN A 58 -22.79 -8.18 23.04
C ASN A 58 -23.36 -7.41 21.85
N ALA A 59 -24.28 -6.49 22.09
CA ALA A 59 -24.82 -5.62 21.05
C ALA A 59 -23.73 -4.75 20.39
N THR A 60 -22.79 -4.25 21.20
CA THR A 60 -21.65 -3.46 20.69
C THR A 60 -20.74 -4.31 19.79
N LEU A 61 -20.38 -5.52 20.20
CA LEU A 61 -19.56 -6.42 19.41
C LEU A 61 -20.23 -6.77 18.07
N LEU A 62 -21.52 -7.10 18.08
CA LEU A 62 -22.27 -7.38 16.85
C LEU A 62 -22.29 -6.17 15.92
N THR A 63 -22.43 -4.96 16.47
CA THR A 63 -22.35 -3.71 15.69
C THR A 63 -20.97 -3.52 15.06
N LEU A 64 -19.89 -3.78 15.80
CA LEU A 64 -18.53 -3.68 15.29
C LEU A 64 -18.26 -4.71 14.20
N LEU A 65 -18.66 -5.97 14.39
CA LEU A 65 -18.50 -7.03 13.38
C LEU A 65 -19.29 -6.75 12.09
N ALA A 66 -20.42 -6.05 12.18
CA ALA A 66 -21.20 -5.63 11.02
C ALA A 66 -20.62 -4.40 10.29
N HIS A 67 -19.70 -3.66 10.93
CA HIS A 67 -19.15 -2.43 10.35
C HIS A 67 -18.29 -2.75 9.11
N PRO A 68 -18.44 -2.05 7.97
CA PRO A 68 -17.71 -2.37 6.74
C PRO A 68 -16.18 -2.42 6.86
N ASN A 69 -15.57 -1.67 7.78
CA ASN A 69 -14.13 -1.73 8.02
C ASN A 69 -13.67 -3.01 8.76
N VAL A 70 -14.57 -3.72 9.44
CA VAL A 70 -14.27 -4.91 10.26
C VAL A 70 -14.87 -6.18 9.66
N ALA A 71 -16.07 -6.08 9.08
CA ALA A 71 -16.80 -7.20 8.50
C ALA A 71 -15.99 -8.00 7.48
N SER A 72 -16.38 -9.24 7.19
CA SER A 72 -15.70 -10.08 6.20
C SER A 72 -15.57 -9.36 4.84
N LYS A 73 -14.42 -9.54 4.19
CA LYS A 73 -14.15 -9.06 2.83
C LYS A 73 -14.28 -10.17 1.77
N GLU A 74 -14.80 -11.32 2.18
CA GLU A 74 -14.91 -12.52 1.36
C GLU A 74 -15.62 -12.29 0.02
N GLU A 75 -16.72 -11.54 0.00
CA GLU A 75 -17.46 -11.26 -1.24
C GLU A 75 -16.58 -10.59 -2.29
N ILE A 76 -15.72 -9.65 -1.89
CA ILE A 76 -14.79 -8.96 -2.79
C ILE A 76 -13.63 -9.89 -3.14
N ILE A 77 -13.07 -10.58 -2.13
CA ILE A 77 -11.95 -11.49 -2.32
C ILE A 77 -12.31 -12.54 -3.37
N ARG A 78 -13.46 -13.21 -3.26
CA ARG A 78 -13.84 -14.32 -4.16
C ARG A 78 -14.13 -13.90 -5.61
N GLN A 79 -14.23 -12.61 -5.90
CA GLN A 79 -14.40 -12.12 -7.28
C GLN A 79 -13.12 -12.23 -8.10
N TYR A 80 -11.95 -12.29 -7.46
CA TYR A 80 -10.65 -12.35 -8.13
C TYR A 80 -10.04 -13.75 -8.04
N ASP A 81 -9.30 -14.14 -9.08
CA ASP A 81 -8.47 -15.34 -9.06
C ASP A 81 -7.16 -15.04 -8.31
N HIS A 82 -6.92 -15.78 -7.23
CA HIS A 82 -5.73 -15.63 -6.37
C HIS A 82 -4.66 -16.68 -6.62
N GLU A 83 -4.87 -17.59 -7.57
CA GLU A 83 -4.05 -18.77 -7.78
C GLU A 83 -3.50 -18.87 -9.21
N VAL A 84 -3.73 -17.85 -10.06
CA VAL A 84 -3.16 -17.83 -11.42
C VAL A 84 -1.66 -18.12 -11.38
N ARG A 85 -1.28 -19.20 -12.06
CA ARG A 85 0.09 -19.77 -12.13
C ARG A 85 0.61 -20.47 -10.88
N GLY A 86 -0.21 -20.71 -9.86
CA GLY A 86 0.10 -21.61 -8.73
C GLY A 86 1.23 -21.13 -7.81
N GLY A 87 1.54 -19.83 -7.82
CA GLY A 87 2.60 -19.23 -6.99
C GLY A 87 2.15 -18.81 -5.60
N THR A 88 0.85 -18.87 -5.28
CA THR A 88 0.32 -18.35 -4.00
C THR A 88 0.38 -19.43 -2.92
N LEU A 89 1.22 -19.23 -1.91
CA LEU A 89 1.40 -20.16 -0.79
C LEU A 89 0.44 -19.85 0.37
N VAL A 90 0.31 -18.57 0.73
CA VAL A 90 -0.69 -18.09 1.68
C VAL A 90 -1.73 -17.31 0.89
N ARG A 91 -2.95 -17.85 0.90
CA ARG A 91 -4.12 -17.31 0.20
C ARG A 91 -4.81 -16.26 1.07
N PRO A 92 -5.59 -15.33 0.48
CA PRO A 92 -6.31 -14.32 1.25
C PRO A 92 -7.29 -14.90 2.27
N LEU A 93 -7.82 -16.10 1.99
CA LEU A 93 -8.62 -16.89 2.92
C LEU A 93 -7.87 -18.19 3.24
N THR A 94 -7.95 -18.65 4.47
CA THR A 94 -7.22 -19.78 5.04
C THR A 94 -8.15 -20.59 5.94
N GLY A 95 -7.59 -21.60 6.63
CA GLY A 95 -8.36 -22.52 7.46
C GLY A 95 -9.00 -23.66 6.66
N PRO A 96 -9.62 -24.64 7.37
CA PRO A 96 -10.15 -25.85 6.74
C PRO A 96 -11.24 -25.58 5.70
N GLN A 97 -12.00 -24.50 5.86
CA GLN A 97 -13.10 -24.11 5.00
C GLN A 97 -12.76 -22.94 4.06
N MET A 98 -11.53 -22.43 4.09
CA MET A 98 -11.11 -21.27 3.29
C MET A 98 -11.97 -20.03 3.54
N ASP A 99 -12.19 -19.74 4.82
CA ASP A 99 -13.10 -18.72 5.35
C ASP A 99 -12.43 -17.79 6.39
N GLY A 100 -11.23 -18.14 6.87
CA GLY A 100 -10.46 -17.30 7.78
C GLY A 100 -9.56 -16.30 7.02
N PRO A 101 -9.60 -15.00 7.31
CA PRO A 101 -8.72 -14.04 6.63
C PRO A 101 -7.24 -14.29 6.97
N ALA A 102 -6.35 -14.10 5.99
CA ALA A 102 -4.91 -14.03 6.22
C ALA A 102 -4.45 -12.57 6.41
N ASP A 103 -3.43 -12.37 7.26
CA ASP A 103 -2.87 -11.04 7.50
C ASP A 103 -2.02 -10.51 6.33
N ALA A 104 -1.47 -11.41 5.51
CA ALA A 104 -0.65 -11.07 4.36
C ALA A 104 -0.67 -12.19 3.30
N ALA A 105 -0.30 -11.85 2.07
CA ALA A 105 -0.09 -12.82 1.00
C ALA A 105 1.35 -13.34 1.04
N LEU A 106 1.54 -14.61 0.69
CA LEU A 106 2.87 -15.21 0.47
C LEU A 106 2.94 -15.78 -0.94
N LEU A 107 3.90 -15.31 -1.71
CA LEU A 107 4.04 -15.54 -3.14
C LEU A 107 5.40 -16.16 -3.45
N LYS A 108 5.36 -17.25 -4.22
CA LYS A 108 6.52 -17.99 -4.70
C LYS A 108 6.66 -17.76 -6.21
N PRO A 109 7.70 -17.05 -6.66
CA PRO A 109 7.91 -16.83 -8.08
C PRO A 109 8.08 -18.16 -8.83
N LEU A 110 7.51 -18.24 -10.04
CA LEU A 110 7.67 -19.39 -10.91
C LEU A 110 9.15 -19.67 -11.20
N GLY A 111 9.52 -20.95 -11.27
CA GLY A 111 10.90 -21.36 -11.56
C GLY A 111 11.88 -21.18 -10.39
N THR A 112 11.38 -20.94 -9.18
CA THR A 112 12.21 -20.78 -7.97
C THR A 112 12.01 -21.89 -6.92
N TRP A 113 11.39 -23.01 -7.31
CA TRP A 113 11.05 -24.14 -6.43
C TRP A 113 12.25 -24.93 -5.89
N GLN A 114 13.45 -24.67 -6.40
CA GLN A 114 14.71 -25.26 -5.98
C GLN A 114 15.25 -24.73 -4.64
N HIS A 115 14.62 -23.69 -4.07
CA HIS A 115 14.97 -23.11 -2.78
C HIS A 115 13.70 -22.68 -2.03
N ASP A 116 13.81 -22.27 -0.77
CA ASP A 116 12.63 -22.00 0.07
C ASP A 116 12.25 -20.51 0.19
N LYS A 117 12.96 -19.62 -0.50
CA LYS A 117 12.65 -18.17 -0.48
C LYS A 117 11.31 -17.85 -1.16
N ALA A 118 10.52 -16.98 -0.57
CA ALA A 118 9.26 -16.44 -1.09
C ALA A 118 9.15 -14.94 -0.76
N PHE A 119 8.21 -14.26 -1.39
CA PHE A 119 7.89 -12.86 -1.11
C PHE A 119 6.61 -12.77 -0.32
N THR A 120 6.57 -11.93 0.71
CA THR A 120 5.31 -11.55 1.35
C THR A 120 4.86 -10.17 0.88
N LEU A 121 3.56 -9.95 0.86
CA LEU A 121 2.95 -8.64 0.69
C LEU A 121 1.91 -8.42 1.78
N SER A 122 2.12 -7.37 2.57
CA SER A 122 1.22 -6.90 3.62
C SER A 122 0.92 -5.42 3.44
N VAL A 123 -0.15 -4.95 4.06
CA VAL A 123 -0.59 -3.56 4.04
C VAL A 123 -1.00 -3.15 5.45
N GLY A 124 -0.77 -1.89 5.79
CA GLY A 124 -1.29 -1.25 7.00
C GLY A 124 -1.86 0.12 6.66
N ILE A 125 -2.99 0.48 7.27
CA ILE A 125 -3.67 1.75 7.00
C ILE A 125 -4.59 2.13 8.17
N ASN A 126 -4.43 3.35 8.70
CA ASN A 126 -5.21 3.82 9.84
C ASN A 126 -5.72 5.27 9.67
N PRO A 127 -6.63 5.53 8.70
CA PRO A 127 -6.99 6.89 8.32
C PRO A 127 -7.77 7.63 9.43
N LEU A 128 -8.46 6.89 10.31
CA LEU A 128 -9.17 7.48 11.44
C LEU A 128 -8.20 8.04 12.49
N LEU A 129 -7.04 7.39 12.68
CA LEU A 129 -5.96 7.95 13.50
C LEU A 129 -5.38 9.21 12.85
N GLY A 130 -5.24 9.24 11.53
CA GLY A 130 -4.70 10.38 10.79
C GLY A 130 -5.53 11.66 10.92
N ARG A 131 -6.84 11.53 11.13
CA ARG A 131 -7.71 12.67 11.44
C ARG A 131 -7.35 13.36 12.76
N ARG A 132 -6.70 12.64 13.68
CA ARG A 132 -6.27 13.15 14.99
C ARG A 132 -4.80 13.53 14.98
N ASP A 133 -3.98 12.63 14.48
CA ASP A 133 -2.53 12.75 14.46
C ASP A 133 -1.99 12.04 13.20
N PRO A 134 -1.64 12.80 12.15
CA PRO A 134 -1.06 12.25 10.92
C PRO A 134 0.26 11.52 11.15
N TYR A 135 1.06 11.96 12.13
CA TYR A 135 2.33 11.30 12.46
C TYR A 135 2.08 9.94 13.13
N ALA A 136 1.18 9.89 14.11
CA ALA A 136 0.79 8.63 14.75
C ALA A 136 0.16 7.65 13.74
N MET A 137 -0.61 8.14 12.76
CA MET A 137 -1.10 7.32 11.66
C MET A 137 0.03 6.71 10.85
N ALA A 138 1.02 7.52 10.44
CA ALA A 138 2.14 7.03 9.65
C ALA A 138 2.89 5.90 10.39
N VAL A 139 3.16 6.10 11.69
CA VAL A 139 3.80 5.08 12.53
C VAL A 139 2.91 3.83 12.64
N SER A 140 1.62 3.99 12.91
CA SER A 140 0.67 2.87 13.03
C SER A 140 0.52 2.07 11.74
N ALA A 141 0.54 2.72 10.58
CA ALA A 141 0.43 2.06 9.28
C ALA A 141 1.67 1.22 8.97
N VAL A 142 2.86 1.76 9.24
CA VAL A 142 4.12 1.02 9.09
C VAL A 142 4.16 -0.17 10.05
N ASP A 143 3.80 0.02 11.31
CA ASP A 143 3.74 -1.03 12.33
C ASP A 143 2.77 -2.16 11.93
N GLU A 144 1.55 -1.82 11.47
CA GLU A 144 0.57 -2.80 11.03
C GLU A 144 1.06 -3.60 9.82
N ALA A 145 1.64 -2.94 8.81
CA ALA A 145 2.21 -3.62 7.66
C ALA A 145 3.33 -4.60 8.08
N PHE A 146 4.21 -4.19 9.00
CA PHE A 146 5.26 -5.04 9.53
C PHE A 146 4.71 -6.24 10.31
N ARG A 147 3.78 -6.01 11.24
CA ARG A 147 3.17 -7.09 12.04
C ARG A 147 2.45 -8.12 11.16
N ASN A 148 1.72 -7.66 10.15
CA ASN A 148 1.05 -8.54 9.20
C ASN A 148 2.04 -9.40 8.38
N ALA A 149 3.15 -8.83 7.93
CA ALA A 149 4.21 -9.58 7.24
C ALA A 149 4.87 -10.61 8.17
N VAL A 150 5.21 -10.21 9.39
CA VAL A 150 5.84 -11.11 10.38
C VAL A 150 4.89 -12.24 10.78
N ALA A 151 3.58 -11.97 10.88
CA ALA A 151 2.56 -12.98 11.22
C ALA A 151 2.53 -14.16 10.22
N VAL A 152 2.90 -13.93 8.95
CA VAL A 152 3.00 -14.98 7.92
C VAL A 152 4.42 -15.53 7.73
N GLY A 153 5.36 -15.17 8.61
CA GLY A 153 6.72 -15.74 8.64
C GLY A 153 7.79 -14.92 7.92
N ALA A 154 7.54 -13.65 7.61
CA ALA A 154 8.58 -12.79 7.04
C ALA A 154 9.72 -12.50 8.03
N ASP A 155 10.95 -12.47 7.53
CA ASP A 155 12.12 -11.98 8.28
C ASP A 155 12.08 -10.44 8.32
N PRO A 156 11.89 -9.81 9.50
CA PRO A 156 11.78 -8.36 9.61
C PRO A 156 13.05 -7.61 9.16
N THR A 157 14.20 -8.28 9.09
CA THR A 157 15.44 -7.68 8.58
C THR A 157 15.48 -7.57 7.04
N GLN A 158 14.54 -8.20 6.35
CA GLN A 158 14.45 -8.25 4.88
C GLN A 158 13.19 -7.57 4.32
N ILE A 159 12.46 -6.81 5.15
CA ILE A 159 11.28 -6.08 4.72
C ILE A 159 11.70 -4.75 4.08
N ALA A 160 11.14 -4.48 2.90
CA ALA A 160 11.18 -3.17 2.25
C ALA A 160 9.78 -2.55 2.28
N ILE A 161 9.72 -1.22 2.40
CA ILE A 161 8.46 -0.47 2.48
C ILE A 161 8.27 0.32 1.18
N LEU A 162 7.04 0.33 0.68
CA LEU A 162 6.56 1.27 -0.34
C LEU A 162 5.42 2.06 0.28
N ASP A 163 5.57 3.39 0.32
CA ASP A 163 4.56 4.30 0.84
C ASP A 163 3.72 4.90 -0.30
N ASN A 164 2.43 5.04 -0.04
CA ASN A 164 1.50 5.73 -0.94
C ASN A 164 0.85 6.88 -0.18
N PHE A 165 1.23 8.11 -0.53
CA PHE A 165 0.66 9.31 0.08
C PHE A 165 -0.63 9.69 -0.62
N CYS A 166 -1.75 9.59 0.11
CA CYS A 166 -3.05 10.13 -0.29
C CYS A 166 -3.35 11.36 0.57
N TRP A 167 -3.47 12.53 -0.06
CA TRP A 167 -3.77 13.82 0.59
C TRP A 167 -5.12 14.37 0.16
#